data_AF-B0EMN6-F1
#
_entry.id   AF-B0EMN6-F1
#
_cell.length_a   1.000
_cell.length_b   1.000
_cell.length_c   1.000
_cell.angle_alpha   90.00
_cell.angle_beta   90.00
_cell.angle_gamma   90.00
#
_symmetry.space_group_name_H-M   'P 1'
#
loop_
_entity.id
_entity.type
_entity.pdbx_description
1 polymer ?
#
loop_
_entity_poly.entity_id
_entity_poly.type
_entity_poly.pdbx_seq_one_letter_code
_entity_poly.pdbx_strand_id
1 'polypeptide(L)'
;MSETYRYLEELSRIVKVDEENRESIIWNSVEGIKGEEDSIFCNKKGSFLVEEFVGMYGREELDEMMKSIGNEKYYIIINDAMGSRVIESIYKRYLMIIGTMKEKEIEESNKIITEPIYKIIKEEEKRIKW
;
A
#
# COMPACT_ATOMS: atom_id res chain seq x y z
N MET A 1 -10.34 -19.16 4.67
CA MET A 1 -9.95 -18.25 3.58
C MET A 1 -10.77 -16.99 3.81
N SER A 2 -10.15 -15.85 4.17
CA SER A 2 -10.94 -14.65 4.52
C SER A 2 -11.71 -14.16 3.30
N GLU A 3 -12.85 -13.53 3.55
CA GLU A 3 -13.73 -12.95 2.55
C GLU A 3 -12.99 -11.94 1.65
N THR A 4 -12.07 -11.18 2.24
CA THR A 4 -11.19 -10.21 1.60
C THR A 4 -10.32 -10.80 0.48
N TYR A 5 -9.78 -12.01 0.65
CA TYR A 5 -9.00 -12.65 -0.42
C TYR A 5 -9.86 -12.97 -1.64
N ARG A 6 -11.07 -13.49 -1.42
CA ARG A 6 -11.98 -13.82 -2.53
C ARG A 6 -12.40 -12.56 -3.27
N TYR A 7 -12.67 -11.50 -2.51
CA TYR A 7 -12.99 -10.19 -3.05
C TYR A 7 -11.86 -9.65 -3.94
N LEU A 8 -10.61 -9.62 -3.46
CA LEU A 8 -9.48 -9.15 -4.27
C LEU A 8 -9.21 -10.04 -5.50
N GLU A 9 -9.38 -11.36 -5.38
CA GLU A 9 -9.27 -12.27 -6.54
C GLU A 9 -10.31 -11.99 -7.60
N GLU A 10 -11.54 -11.67 -7.19
CA GLU A 10 -12.63 -11.31 -8.09
C GLU A 10 -12.34 -9.99 -8.79
N LEU A 11 -11.93 -8.95 -8.04
CA LEU A 11 -11.52 -7.67 -8.61
C LEU A 11 -10.36 -7.84 -9.62
N SER A 12 -9.34 -8.67 -9.32
CA SER A 12 -8.17 -8.91 -10.19
C SER A 12 -8.57 -9.57 -11.53
N ARG A 13 -9.68 -10.32 -11.55
CA ARG A 13 -10.23 -10.89 -12.78
C ARG A 13 -11.03 -9.86 -13.56
N ILE A 14 -11.89 -9.10 -12.88
CA ILE A 14 -12.81 -8.16 -13.53
C ILE A 14 -12.03 -6.97 -14.12
N VAL A 15 -11.00 -6.46 -13.43
CA VAL A 15 -10.20 -5.31 -13.88
C VAL A 15 -9.53 -5.52 -15.26
N LYS A 16 -9.37 -6.78 -15.68
CA LYS A 16 -8.75 -7.15 -16.97
C LYS A 16 -9.73 -7.11 -18.15
N VAL A 17 -11.03 -7.12 -17.87
CA VAL A 17 -12.08 -7.24 -18.90
C VAL A 17 -13.10 -6.09 -18.87
N ASP A 18 -13.26 -5.43 -17.73
CA ASP A 18 -14.18 -4.30 -17.55
C ASP A 18 -13.39 -2.98 -17.58
N GLU A 19 -13.18 -2.46 -18.79
CA GLU A 19 -12.49 -1.19 -18.99
C GLU A 19 -13.32 0.01 -18.52
N GLU A 20 -14.66 -0.06 -18.63
CA GLU A 20 -15.57 1.02 -18.27
C GLU A 20 -15.52 1.33 -16.77
N ASN A 21 -15.41 0.28 -15.92
CA ASN A 21 -15.38 0.43 -14.47
C ASN A 21 -13.98 0.31 -13.87
N ARG A 22 -12.92 0.35 -14.69
CA ARG A 22 -11.55 0.05 -14.27
C ARG A 22 -11.08 0.91 -13.09
N GLU A 23 -11.32 2.22 -13.14
CA GLU A 23 -10.94 3.15 -12.06
C GLU A 23 -11.67 2.82 -10.75
N SER A 24 -12.97 2.52 -10.83
CA SER A 24 -13.75 2.11 -9.65
C SER A 24 -13.26 0.79 -9.07
N ILE A 25 -12.91 -0.19 -9.92
CA ILE A 25 -12.37 -1.48 -9.47
C ILE A 25 -11.02 -1.29 -8.77
N ILE A 26 -10.16 -0.43 -9.33
CA ILE A 26 -8.87 -0.08 -8.73
C ILE A 26 -9.08 0.56 -7.36
N TRP A 27 -9.93 1.58 -7.24
CA TRP A 27 -10.23 2.22 -5.96
C TRP A 27 -10.82 1.23 -4.94
N ASN A 28 -11.74 0.38 -5.38
CA ASN A 28 -12.38 -0.65 -4.56
C ASN A 28 -11.37 -1.70 -4.03
N SER A 29 -10.25 -1.90 -4.72
CA SER A 29 -9.18 -2.79 -4.23
C SER A 29 -8.41 -2.17 -3.07
N VAL A 30 -8.28 -0.83 -3.01
CA VAL A 30 -7.72 -0.12 -1.86
C VAL A 30 -8.70 -0.15 -0.68
N GLU A 31 -9.98 0.18 -0.91
CA GLU A 31 -11.01 0.14 0.14
C GLU A 31 -11.19 -1.27 0.71
N GLY A 32 -11.13 -2.29 -0.15
CA GLY A 32 -11.36 -3.68 0.24
C GLY A 32 -10.36 -4.24 1.25
N ILE A 33 -9.18 -3.64 1.36
CA ILE A 33 -8.13 -4.09 2.30
C ILE A 33 -8.03 -3.24 3.57
N LYS A 34 -8.80 -2.15 3.66
CA LYS A 34 -8.70 -1.22 4.78
C LYS A 34 -8.97 -1.92 6.10
N GLY A 35 -8.05 -1.76 7.05
CA GLY A 35 -8.14 -2.39 8.36
C GLY A 35 -7.58 -3.82 8.41
N GLU A 36 -7.28 -4.46 7.27
CA GLU A 36 -6.70 -5.81 7.18
C GLU A 36 -5.30 -5.83 6.54
N GLU A 37 -4.66 -4.68 6.37
CA GLU A 37 -3.45 -4.50 5.55
C GLU A 37 -2.29 -5.41 5.97
N ASP A 38 -2.00 -5.50 7.27
CA ASP A 38 -0.95 -6.35 7.83
C ASP A 38 -1.21 -7.83 7.55
N SER A 39 -2.46 -8.26 7.71
CA SER A 39 -2.85 -9.65 7.47
C SER A 39 -2.78 -10.05 6.00
N ILE A 40 -2.96 -9.09 5.08
CA ILE A 40 -2.95 -9.31 3.63
C ILE A 40 -1.54 -9.19 3.08
N PHE A 41 -0.79 -8.15 3.47
CA PHE A 41 0.53 -7.85 2.94
C PHE A 41 1.56 -8.89 3.40
N CYS A 42 1.42 -9.37 4.64
CA CYS A 42 2.30 -10.41 5.20
C CYS A 42 1.87 -11.83 4.81
N ASN A 43 0.78 -11.98 4.04
CA ASN A 43 0.34 -13.28 3.54
C ASN A 43 0.84 -13.51 2.12
N LYS A 44 1.41 -14.69 1.85
CA LYS A 44 1.92 -15.06 0.52
C LYS A 44 0.92 -14.82 -0.61
N LYS A 45 -0.36 -15.19 -0.45
CA LYS A 45 -1.37 -15.02 -1.50
C LYS A 45 -1.82 -13.56 -1.60
N GLY A 46 -1.99 -12.90 -0.45
CA GLY A 46 -2.45 -11.51 -0.37
C GLY A 46 -1.43 -10.54 -0.95
N SER A 47 -0.15 -10.74 -0.64
CA SER A 47 0.95 -9.93 -1.17
C SER A 47 0.98 -9.92 -2.70
N PHE A 48 0.86 -11.09 -3.34
CA PHE A 48 0.81 -11.17 -4.80
C PHE A 48 -0.41 -10.44 -5.41
N LEU A 49 -1.58 -10.55 -4.78
CA LEU A 49 -2.79 -9.87 -5.26
C LEU A 49 -2.64 -8.35 -5.12
N VAL A 50 -2.12 -7.87 -3.99
CA VAL A 50 -1.89 -6.43 -3.77
C VAL A 50 -0.85 -5.91 -4.76
N GLU A 51 0.26 -6.61 -4.96
CA GLU A 51 1.30 -6.21 -5.92
C GLU A 51 0.77 -6.09 -7.35
N GLU A 52 -0.18 -6.95 -7.75
CA GLU A 52 -0.84 -6.84 -9.05
C GLU A 52 -1.59 -5.51 -9.21
N PHE A 53 -2.35 -5.11 -8.18
CA PHE A 53 -3.08 -3.84 -8.18
C PHE A 53 -2.16 -2.62 -8.04
N VAL A 54 -1.08 -2.72 -7.26
CA VAL A 54 -0.08 -1.64 -7.12
C VAL A 54 0.48 -1.22 -8.47
N GLY A 55 0.64 -2.13 -9.42
CA GLY A 55 1.04 -1.80 -10.79
C GLY A 55 0.06 -0.87 -11.52
N MET A 56 -1.20 -0.79 -11.09
CA MET A 56 -2.27 0.00 -11.69
C MET A 56 -2.58 1.29 -10.93
N TYR A 57 -2.17 1.40 -9.66
CA TYR A 57 -2.49 2.54 -8.81
C TYR A 57 -1.93 3.85 -9.33
N GLY A 58 -2.74 4.90 -9.23
CA GLY A 58 -2.32 6.28 -9.34
C GLY A 58 -1.85 6.81 -7.99
N ARG A 59 -1.62 8.12 -7.93
CA ARG A 59 -1.19 8.79 -6.70
C ARG A 59 -2.21 8.60 -5.57
N GLU A 60 -3.49 8.81 -5.87
CA GLU A 60 -4.55 8.85 -4.86
C GLU A 60 -4.70 7.50 -4.16
N GLU A 61 -4.67 6.41 -4.91
CA GLU A 61 -4.72 5.05 -4.37
C GLU A 61 -3.52 4.72 -3.50
N LEU A 62 -2.31 5.10 -3.93
CA LEU A 62 -1.09 4.86 -3.16
C LEU A 62 -1.10 5.67 -1.85
N ASP A 63 -1.48 6.95 -1.93
CA ASP A 63 -1.56 7.84 -0.77
C ASP A 63 -2.60 7.32 0.23
N GLU A 64 -3.76 6.87 -0.24
CA GLU A 64 -4.81 6.32 0.61
C GLU A 64 -4.39 5.01 1.26
N MET A 65 -3.76 4.10 0.51
CA MET A 65 -3.22 2.85 1.03
C MET A 65 -2.16 3.09 2.11
N MET A 66 -1.20 3.98 1.85
CA MET A 66 -0.14 4.28 2.82
C MET A 66 -0.67 4.94 4.09
N LYS A 67 -1.70 5.79 3.96
CA LYS A 67 -2.40 6.36 5.13
C LYS A 67 -3.14 5.29 5.94
N SER A 68 -3.79 4.32 5.28
CA SER A 68 -4.64 3.33 5.97
C SER A 68 -3.84 2.34 6.82
N ILE A 69 -2.61 2.00 6.39
CA ILE A 69 -1.70 1.13 7.14
C ILE A 69 -1.43 1.72 8.54
N GLY A 70 -1.16 3.02 8.65
CA GLY A 70 -0.81 3.65 9.92
C GLY A 70 0.54 3.18 10.50
N ASN A 71 1.03 3.84 11.56
CA ASN A 71 2.41 3.62 12.02
C ASN A 71 2.66 2.22 12.62
N GLU A 72 1.70 1.70 13.39
CA GLU A 72 1.86 0.43 14.12
C GLU A 72 1.93 -0.76 13.15
N LYS A 73 0.99 -0.83 12.20
CA LYS A 73 1.00 -1.90 11.18
C LYS A 73 2.16 -1.74 10.22
N TYR A 74 2.55 -0.51 9.90
CA TYR A 74 3.68 -0.26 9.02
C TYR A 74 4.96 -0.93 9.54
N TYR A 75 5.24 -0.84 10.84
CA TYR A 75 6.38 -1.54 11.45
C TYR A 75 6.30 -3.06 11.31
N ILE A 76 5.11 -3.65 11.50
CA ILE A 76 4.90 -5.09 11.33
C ILE A 76 5.17 -5.51 9.89
N ILE A 77 4.60 -4.77 8.94
CA ILE A 77 4.68 -5.07 7.51
C ILE A 77 6.11 -4.99 6.98
N ILE A 78 6.86 -3.93 7.32
CA ILE A 78 8.24 -3.76 6.83
C ILE A 78 9.23 -4.80 7.37
N ASN A 79 8.92 -5.42 8.52
CA ASN A 79 9.74 -6.48 9.11
C ASN A 79 9.32 -7.88 8.65
N ASP A 80 8.23 -7.99 7.90
CA ASP A 80 7.80 -9.25 7.30
C ASP A 80 8.46 -9.50 5.93
N ALA A 81 8.74 -10.77 5.63
CA ALA A 81 9.44 -11.16 4.40
C ALA A 81 8.62 -10.90 3.12
N MET A 82 7.29 -10.97 3.19
CA MET A 82 6.38 -10.64 2.10
C MET A 82 5.94 -9.17 2.19
N GLY A 83 5.59 -8.70 3.38
CA GLY A 83 5.13 -7.33 3.61
C GLY A 83 6.15 -6.28 3.14
N SER A 84 7.43 -6.48 3.43
CA SER A 84 8.50 -5.59 2.98
C SER A 84 8.58 -5.45 1.46
N ARG A 85 8.28 -6.52 0.71
CA ARG A 85 8.25 -6.51 -0.76
C ARG A 85 7.05 -5.75 -1.30
N VAL A 86 5.89 -5.85 -0.63
CA VAL A 86 4.70 -5.05 -0.99
C VAL A 86 5.01 -3.56 -0.83
N ILE A 87 5.64 -3.16 0.30
CA ILE A 87 6.08 -1.77 0.53
C ILE A 87 7.10 -1.34 -0.53
N GLU A 88 8.06 -2.20 -0.89
CA GLU A 88 9.01 -1.92 -1.98
C GLU A 88 8.29 -1.68 -3.32
N SER A 89 7.29 -2.50 -3.65
CA SER A 89 6.47 -2.35 -4.86
C SER A 89 5.69 -1.03 -4.87
N ILE A 90 5.12 -0.63 -3.72
CA ILE A 90 4.45 0.68 -3.56
C ILE A 90 5.44 1.82 -3.83
N TYR A 91 6.65 1.76 -3.26
CA TYR A 91 7.68 2.79 -3.49
C TYR A 91 8.17 2.84 -4.92
N LYS A 92 8.37 1.68 -5.56
CA LYS A 92 8.68 1.63 -6.99
C LYS A 92 7.57 2.28 -7.81
N ARG A 93 6.31 2.05 -7.46
CA ARG A 93 5.18 2.67 -8.15
C ARG A 93 5.18 4.19 -7.99
N TYR A 94 5.39 4.71 -6.78
CA TYR A 94 5.57 6.15 -6.58
C TYR A 94 6.67 6.73 -7.46
N LEU A 95 7.84 6.08 -7.53
CA LEU A 95 8.95 6.53 -8.37
C LEU A 95 8.60 6.55 -9.86
N MET A 96 7.71 5.67 -10.33
CA MET A 96 7.27 5.67 -11.72
C MET A 96 6.34 6.85 -12.04
N ILE A 97 5.52 7.29 -11.08
CA ILE A 97 4.49 8.32 -11.32
C ILE A 97 4.93 9.71 -10.82
N ILE A 98 6.01 9.83 -10.06
CA ILE A 98 6.45 11.10 -9.47
C ILE A 98 6.71 12.19 -10.53
N GLY A 99 7.17 11.81 -11.72
CA GLY A 99 7.40 12.72 -12.84
C GLY A 99 6.13 13.32 -13.44
N THR A 100 4.95 12.76 -13.15
CA THR A 100 3.66 13.26 -13.62
C THR A 100 2.92 14.08 -12.56
N MET A 101 3.48 14.20 -11.36
CA MET A 101 2.87 14.90 -10.23
C MET A 101 3.29 16.38 -10.18
N LYS A 102 2.42 17.24 -9.66
CA LYS A 102 2.77 18.63 -9.33
C LYS A 102 3.61 18.68 -8.06
N GLU A 103 4.43 19.71 -7.90
CA GLU A 103 5.33 19.88 -6.75
C GLU A 103 4.63 19.71 -5.39
N LYS A 104 3.46 20.35 -5.22
CA LYS A 104 2.67 20.22 -3.99
C LYS A 104 2.20 18.79 -3.72
N GLU A 105 1.87 18.05 -4.77
CA GLU A 105 1.44 16.65 -4.66
C GLU A 105 2.60 15.75 -4.25
N ILE A 106 3.80 16.03 -4.76
CA ILE A 106 5.04 15.33 -4.37
C ILE A 106 5.33 15.59 -2.89
N GLU A 107 5.22 16.83 -2.42
CA GLU A 107 5.42 17.16 -1.01
C GLU A 107 4.43 16.41 -0.10
N GLU A 108 3.15 16.38 -0.47
CA GLU A 108 2.10 15.67 0.27
C GLU A 108 2.35 14.16 0.32
N SER A 109 2.64 13.52 -0.81
CA SER A 109 2.96 12.07 -0.87
C SER A 109 4.26 11.74 -0.12
N ASN A 110 5.30 12.56 -0.24
CA ASN A 110 6.55 12.36 0.50
C ASN A 110 6.33 12.38 2.01
N LYS A 111 5.46 13.26 2.51
CA LYS A 111 5.10 13.27 3.92
C LYS A 111 4.43 11.97 4.34
N ILE A 112 3.46 11.49 3.57
CA ILE A 112 2.73 10.23 3.83
C ILE A 112 3.70 9.04 3.90
N ILE A 113 4.64 8.97 2.96
CA ILE A 113 5.58 7.86 2.81
C ILE A 113 6.67 7.87 3.89
N THR A 114 7.21 9.03 4.22
CA THR A 114 8.41 9.13 5.08
C THR A 114 8.07 9.31 6.57
N GLU A 115 6.92 9.88 6.90
CA GLU A 115 6.54 10.16 8.29
C GLU A 115 6.45 8.89 9.17
N PRO A 116 5.89 7.75 8.71
CA PRO A 116 5.91 6.51 9.48
C PRO A 116 7.33 6.05 9.82
N ILE A 117 8.27 6.14 8.87
CA ILE A 117 9.68 5.74 9.05
C ILE A 117 10.34 6.64 10.11
N TYR A 118 10.17 7.96 9.99
CA TYR A 118 10.74 8.90 10.96
C TYR A 118 10.21 8.69 12.38
N LYS A 119 8.93 8.34 12.52
CA LYS A 119 8.33 8.03 13.83
C LYS A 119 8.95 6.79 14.44
N ILE A 120 9.09 5.71 13.67
CA ILE A 120 9.74 4.47 14.11
C ILE A 120 11.17 4.74 14.59
N ILE A 121 11.97 5.47 13.81
CA ILE A 121 13.36 5.80 14.18
C ILE A 121 13.40 6.55 15.52
N LYS A 122 12.55 7.58 15.69
CA LYS A 122 12.49 8.37 16.93
C LYS A 122 12.02 7.56 18.14
N GLU A 123 11.15 6.58 17.95
CA GLU A 123 10.70 5.70 19.03
C GLU A 123 11.80 4.74 19.48
N GLU A 124 12.56 4.17 18.53
CA GLU A 124 13.70 3.30 18.83
C GLU A 124 14.87 4.07 19.47
N GLU A 125 15.16 5.30 19.04
CA GLU A 125 16.18 6.16 19.68
C GLU A 125 15.89 6.42 21.17
N LYS A 126 14.60 6.50 21.55
CA LYS A 126 14.21 6.64 22.96
C LYS A 126 14.47 5.37 23.75
N ARG A 127 14.33 4.19 23.15
CA ARG A 127 14.56 2.88 23.80
C ARG A 127 16.04 2.62 24.06
N ILE A 128 16.93 3.05 23.15
CA ILE A 128 18.39 2.83 23.25
C ILE A 128 19.06 3.70 24.33
N LYS A 129 18.42 4.81 24.75
CA LYS A 129 18.97 5.74 25.75
C LYS A 129 18.74 5.34 27.21
N TRP A 130 18.27 4.12 27.47
CA TRP A 130 18.05 3.52 28.80
C TRP A 130 18.83 2.21 28.93
#